data_AF-A0A948C639-F1
#
_entry.id   AF-A0A948C639-F1
#
_cell.length_a   1.000
_cell.length_b   1.000
_cell.length_c   1.000
_cell.angle_alpha   90.00
_cell.angle_beta   90.00
_cell.angle_gamma   90.00
#
_symmetry.space_group_name_H-M   'P 1'
#
loop_
_entity.id
_entity.type
_entity.pdbx_description
1 polymer ?
#
loop_
_entity_poly.entity_id
_entity_poly.type
_entity_poly.pdbx_seq_one_letter_code
_entity_poly.pdbx_strand_id
1 'polypeptide(L)'
;MYSRDDLLYITLMADLKLLLRTTPKYVSLLAQNGIVTVQDFLQYFPRAYEDRSNLKTLNEINQDSMFFKNEKNEKVMVKCQIVKKSVFYRGGKKIYDIQFADELGNK
;
A
#
# COMPACT_ATOMS: atom_id res chain seq x y z
N MET A 1 -14.48 37.08 -17.75
CA MET A 1 -14.40 36.61 -16.34
C MET A 1 -14.84 35.16 -16.37
N TYR A 2 -13.96 34.20 -16.10
CA TYR A 2 -14.34 32.77 -16.16
C TYR A 2 -15.21 32.42 -14.96
N SER A 3 -16.26 31.64 -15.20
CA SER A 3 -17.10 31.12 -14.12
C SER A 3 -16.32 30.11 -13.28
N ARG A 4 -16.78 29.88 -12.05
CA ARG A 4 -16.20 28.88 -11.15
C ARG A 4 -16.29 27.47 -11.74
N ASP A 5 -17.36 27.20 -12.46
CA ASP A 5 -17.59 25.93 -13.15
C ASP A 5 -16.62 25.71 -14.31
N ASP A 6 -16.28 26.79 -15.05
CA ASP A 6 -15.30 26.75 -16.13
C ASP A 6 -13.90 26.41 -15.61
N LEU A 7 -13.51 27.01 -14.48
CA LEU A 7 -12.21 26.75 -13.83
C LEU A 7 -12.11 25.30 -13.32
N LEU A 8 -13.22 24.74 -12.84
CA LEU A 8 -13.28 23.36 -12.35
C LEU A 8 -13.15 22.36 -13.49
N TYR A 9 -13.79 22.63 -14.63
CA TYR A 9 -13.71 21.81 -15.84
C TYR A 9 -12.28 21.76 -16.40
N ILE A 10 -11.62 22.92 -16.49
CA ILE A 10 -10.21 23.01 -16.93
C ILE A 10 -9.30 22.18 -16.00
N THR A 11 -9.57 22.20 -14.70
CA THR A 11 -8.78 21.45 -13.71
C THR A 11 -8.99 19.93 -13.85
N LEU A 12 -10.21 19.48 -14.12
CA LEU A 12 -10.53 18.07 -14.30
C LEU A 12 -9.96 17.48 -15.59
N MET A 13 -9.85 18.31 -16.63
CA MET A 13 -9.23 17.97 -17.92
C MET A 13 -7.71 18.18 -17.94
N ALA A 14 -7.10 18.67 -16.85
CA ALA A 14 -5.67 18.94 -16.80
C ALA A 14 -4.83 17.64 -16.83
N ASP A 15 -3.59 17.77 -17.33
CA ASP A 15 -2.64 16.65 -17.41
C ASP A 15 -2.24 16.16 -16.01
N LEU A 16 -2.44 14.86 -15.77
CA LEU A 16 -2.15 14.16 -14.53
C LEU A 16 -0.69 14.33 -14.08
N LYS A 17 0.23 14.44 -15.04
CA LYS A 17 1.68 14.56 -14.78
C LYS A 17 2.05 15.86 -14.06
N LEU A 18 1.28 16.93 -14.26
CA LEU A 18 1.53 18.22 -13.60
C LEU A 18 1.07 18.22 -12.14
N LEU A 19 0.01 17.47 -11.84
CA LEU A 19 -0.63 17.44 -10.52
C LEU A 19 -0.04 16.37 -9.61
N LEU A 20 0.26 15.19 -10.15
CA LEU A 20 0.90 14.12 -9.40
C LEU A 20 2.41 14.33 -9.43
N ARG A 21 3.03 14.50 -8.25
CA ARG A 21 4.49 14.46 -8.07
C ARG A 21 5.04 13.03 -8.25
N THR A 22 4.76 12.40 -9.39
CA THR A 22 5.13 11.02 -9.72
C THR A 22 6.10 10.97 -10.89
N THR A 23 6.70 9.80 -11.14
CA THR A 23 7.64 9.62 -12.25
C THR A 23 6.91 9.23 -13.55
N PRO A 24 7.50 9.48 -14.74
CA PRO A 24 6.87 9.16 -16.03
C PRO A 24 6.42 7.70 -16.16
N LYS A 25 7.15 6.78 -15.51
CA LYS A 25 6.80 5.37 -15.43
C LYS A 25 5.40 5.15 -14.83
N TYR A 26 5.07 5.83 -13.74
CA TYR A 26 3.76 5.68 -13.11
C TYR A 26 2.64 6.34 -13.93
N VAL A 27 2.93 7.45 -14.62
CA VAL A 27 1.98 8.06 -15.56
C VAL A 27 1.65 7.10 -16.71
N SER A 28 2.65 6.43 -17.28
CA SER A 28 2.40 5.42 -18.32
C SER A 28 1.58 4.23 -17.82
N LEU A 29 1.76 3.82 -16.57
CA LEU A 29 1.02 2.72 -15.96
C LEU A 29 -0.44 3.12 -15.68
N LEU A 30 -0.68 4.36 -15.25
CA LEU A 30 -2.04 4.90 -15.11
C LEU A 30 -2.77 4.95 -16.46
N ALA A 31 -2.09 5.44 -17.50
CA ALA A 31 -2.65 5.48 -18.85
C ALA A 31 -3.00 4.07 -19.39
N GLN A 32 -2.17 3.07 -19.11
CA GLN A 32 -2.46 1.67 -19.46
C GLN A 32 -3.71 1.11 -18.76
N ASN A 33 -4.07 1.67 -17.59
CA ASN A 33 -5.29 1.32 -16.85
C ASN A 33 -6.48 2.23 -17.21
N GLY A 34 -6.37 3.02 -18.29
CA GLY A 34 -7.43 3.93 -18.76
C GLY A 34 -7.54 5.24 -17.98
N ILE A 35 -6.55 5.57 -17.14
CA ILE A 35 -6.55 6.76 -16.30
C ILE A 35 -5.62 7.81 -16.93
N VAL A 36 -6.21 8.79 -17.60
CA VAL A 36 -5.47 9.83 -18.33
C VAL A 36 -5.72 11.22 -17.73
N THR A 37 -6.95 11.48 -17.31
CA THR A 37 -7.36 12.76 -16.75
C THR A 37 -7.53 12.69 -15.22
N VAL A 38 -7.57 13.86 -14.58
CA VAL A 38 -7.83 13.95 -13.13
C VAL A 38 -9.20 13.36 -12.79
N GLN A 39 -10.18 13.58 -13.67
CA GLN A 39 -11.50 13.00 -13.52
C GLN A 39 -11.44 11.47 -13.49
N ASP A 40 -10.74 10.85 -14.44
CA ASP A 40 -10.60 9.39 -14.49
C ASP A 40 -9.95 8.86 -13.20
N PHE A 41 -8.93 9.57 -12.70
CA PHE A 41 -8.23 9.18 -11.49
C PHE A 41 -9.12 9.24 -10.24
N LEU A 42 -9.94 10.28 -10.10
CA LEU A 42 -10.86 10.43 -8.97
C LEU A 42 -12.04 9.45 -9.02
N GLN A 43 -12.43 9.02 -10.23
CA GLN A 43 -13.48 8.03 -10.43
C GLN A 43 -12.96 6.59 -10.41
N TYR A 44 -11.63 6.40 -10.35
CA TYR A 44 -11.00 5.09 -10.22
C TYR A 44 -10.95 4.65 -8.75
N PHE A 45 -12.05 4.05 -8.28
CA PHE A 45 -12.17 3.62 -6.90
C PHE A 45 -11.29 2.40 -6.59
N PRO A 46 -10.63 2.36 -5.41
CA PRO A 46 -9.94 1.18 -4.94
C PRO A 46 -10.85 -0.06 -4.93
N ARG A 47 -10.34 -1.18 -5.45
CA ARG A 47 -11.07 -2.46 -5.44
C ARG A 47 -11.39 -2.95 -4.03
N ALA A 48 -10.49 -2.68 -3.09
CA ALA A 48 -10.63 -3.02 -1.68
C ALA A 48 -9.87 -2.02 -0.82
N TYR A 49 -10.37 -1.79 0.38
CA TYR A 49 -9.69 -1.01 1.41
C TYR A 49 -9.11 -1.98 2.44
N GLU A 50 -7.82 -1.86 2.74
CA GLU A 50 -7.24 -2.54 3.90
C GLU A 50 -7.54 -1.70 5.14
N ASP A 51 -8.36 -2.21 6.06
CA ASP A 51 -8.61 -1.55 7.34
C ASP A 51 -7.39 -1.71 8.25
N ARG A 52 -6.87 -0.58 8.73
CA ARG A 52 -5.67 -0.47 9.55
C ARG A 52 -5.95 -0.11 11.01
N SER A 53 -7.22 0.01 11.38
CA SER A 53 -7.64 0.49 12.70
C SER A 53 -7.35 -0.52 13.81
N ASN A 54 -7.37 -1.82 13.48
CA ASN A 54 -7.17 -2.90 14.44
C ASN A 54 -5.70 -3.38 14.43
N LEU A 55 -4.85 -2.64 15.14
CA LEU A 55 -3.47 -3.03 15.40
C LEU A 55 -3.44 -4.06 16.54
N LYS A 56 -2.90 -5.24 16.27
CA LYS A 56 -2.69 -6.28 17.28
C LYS A 56 -1.27 -6.23 17.81
N THR A 57 -1.10 -6.58 19.08
CA THR A 57 0.23 -6.81 19.66
C THR A 57 0.80 -8.17 19.23
N LEU A 58 2.11 -8.37 19.32
CA LEU A 58 2.74 -9.66 18.93
C LEU A 58 2.15 -10.87 19.68
N ASN A 59 1.71 -10.69 20.93
CA ASN A 59 1.14 -11.75 21.76
C ASN A 59 -0.30 -12.13 21.38
N GLU A 60 -1.03 -11.24 20.71
CA GLU A 60 -2.41 -11.46 20.27
C GLU A 60 -2.48 -12.19 18.91
N ILE A 61 -1.32 -12.48 18.32
CA ILE A 61 -1.21 -13.27 17.10
C ILE A 61 -1.31 -14.74 17.51
N ASN A 62 -2.49 -15.32 17.33
CA ASN A 62 -2.66 -16.76 17.50
C ASN A 62 -1.82 -17.52 16.46
N GLN A 63 -1.33 -18.72 16.82
CA GLN A 63 -0.48 -19.55 15.96
C GLN A 63 -1.08 -19.79 14.58
N ASP A 64 -2.41 -19.89 14.47
CA ASP A 64 -3.11 -19.95 13.19
C ASP A 64 -2.78 -18.72 12.33
N SER A 65 -3.04 -17.50 12.82
CA SER A 65 -2.74 -16.24 12.11
C SER A 65 -1.26 -15.99 11.79
N MET A 66 -0.34 -16.79 12.36
CA MET A 66 1.11 -16.70 12.13
C MET A 66 1.55 -17.40 10.84
N PHE A 67 0.75 -18.35 10.32
CA PHE A 67 1.05 -19.06 9.08
C PHE A 67 0.30 -18.44 7.89
N PHE A 68 1.02 -18.17 6.79
CA PHE A 68 0.48 -17.74 5.49
C PHE A 68 -0.48 -18.76 4.82
N LYS A 69 -0.88 -19.81 5.54
CA LYS A 69 -1.83 -20.83 5.12
C LYS A 69 -2.88 -21.04 6.21
N ASN A 70 -3.62 -19.98 6.53
CA ASN A 70 -4.95 -20.15 7.09
C ASN A 70 -5.93 -20.37 5.95
N GLU A 71 -6.94 -21.18 6.19
CA GLU A 71 -8.09 -21.38 5.29
C GLU A 71 -8.81 -20.05 4.94
N LYS A 72 -8.58 -19.00 5.74
CA LYS A 72 -9.19 -17.66 5.58
C LYS A 72 -8.23 -16.56 5.09
N ASN A 73 -6.94 -16.85 4.92
CA ASN A 73 -5.94 -15.89 4.39
C ASN A 73 -5.98 -14.49 5.06
N GLU A 74 -6.28 -14.45 6.36
CA GLU A 74 -6.46 -13.20 7.11
C GLU A 74 -5.12 -12.51 7.33
N LYS A 75 -5.01 -11.28 6.85
CA LYS A 75 -3.83 -10.42 7.06
C LYS A 75 -3.93 -9.78 8.44
N VAL A 76 -2.91 -9.96 9.28
CA VAL A 76 -2.80 -9.29 10.58
C VAL A 76 -1.78 -8.17 10.48
N MET A 77 -2.07 -7.04 11.12
CA MET A 77 -1.14 -5.92 11.23
C MET A 77 -0.63 -5.74 12.65
N VAL A 78 0.67 -5.47 12.75
CA VAL A 78 1.41 -5.39 14.02
C VAL A 78 2.38 -4.21 13.94
N LYS A 79 2.49 -3.45 15.03
CA LYS A 79 3.51 -2.41 15.19
C LYS A 79 4.67 -2.99 16.00
N CYS A 80 5.88 -2.95 15.45
CA CYS A 80 7.04 -3.53 16.13
C CYS A 80 8.34 -2.82 15.71
N GLN A 81 9.34 -2.91 16.58
CA GLN A 81 10.72 -2.51 16.33
C GLN A 81 11.50 -3.66 15.68
N ILE A 82 12.27 -3.37 14.64
CA ILE A 82 13.15 -4.36 14.02
C ILE A 82 14.41 -4.49 14.88
N VAL A 83 14.65 -5.69 15.43
CA VAL A 83 15.82 -5.99 16.27
C VAL A 83 16.98 -6.51 15.42
N LYS A 84 16.68 -7.36 14.44
CA LYS A 84 17.70 -8.00 13.62
C LYS A 84 17.20 -8.21 12.19
N LYS A 85 18.10 -8.07 11.24
CA LYS A 85 17.86 -8.39 9.82
C LYS A 85 19.04 -9.19 9.30
N SER A 86 18.76 -10.40 8.83
CA SER A 86 19.73 -11.25 8.13
C SER A 86 19.22 -11.60 6.74
N VAL A 87 20.17 -11.79 5.83
CA VAL A 87 19.88 -12.17 4.45
C VAL A 87 20.67 -13.42 4.14
N PHE A 88 20.00 -14.46 3.66
CA PHE A 88 20.65 -15.66 3.17
C PHE A 88 20.06 -16.08 1.82
N TYR A 89 20.87 -16.76 1.04
CA TYR A 89 20.51 -17.23 -0.30
C TYR A 89 20.34 -18.74 -0.26
N ARG A 90 19.19 -19.25 -0.71
CA ARG A 90 18.91 -20.69 -0.78
C ARG A 90 18.17 -21.00 -2.07
N GLY A 91 18.73 -21.88 -2.91
CA GLY A 91 18.13 -22.28 -4.19
C GLY A 91 17.85 -21.11 -5.15
N GLY A 92 18.76 -20.13 -5.22
CA GLY A 92 18.61 -18.93 -6.04
C GLY A 92 17.63 -17.87 -5.49
N LYS A 93 16.95 -18.16 -4.38
CA LYS A 93 16.05 -17.19 -3.72
C LYS A 93 16.77 -16.47 -2.60
N LYS A 94 16.60 -15.15 -2.54
CA LYS A 94 17.04 -14.32 -1.41
C LYS A 94 15.95 -14.37 -0.34
N ILE A 95 16.30 -14.86 0.85
CA ILE A 95 15.41 -14.91 2.00
C ILE A 95 15.86 -13.85 2.99
N TYR A 96 14.91 -13.02 3.40
CA TYR A 96 15.08 -12.04 4.46
C TYR A 96 14.53 -12.63 5.74
N ASP A 97 15.38 -12.78 6.73
CA ASP A 97 15.00 -13.14 8.09
C ASP A 97 15.05 -11.87 8.94
N ILE A 98 13.90 -11.50 9.51
CA ILE A 98 13.72 -10.26 10.26
C ILE A 98 13.12 -10.63 11.61
N GLN A 99 13.81 -10.24 12.68
CA GLN A 99 13.32 -10.40 14.04
C GLN A 99 12.73 -9.08 14.52
N PHE A 100 11.53 -9.17 15.08
CA PHE A 100 10.75 -8.04 15.57
C PHE A 100 10.70 -8.05 17.10
N ALA A 101 10.53 -6.90 17.72
CA ALA A 101 10.18 -6.78 19.13
C ALA A 101 9.08 -5.74 19.33
N ASP A 102 8.14 -6.01 20.23
CA ASP A 102 7.08 -5.07 20.60
C ASP A 102 7.59 -4.02 21.62
N GLU A 103 6.81 -2.96 21.82
CA GLU A 103 7.04 -1.94 22.88
C GLU A 103 7.03 -2.58 24.28
N LEU A 104 6.35 -3.72 24.43
CA LEU A 104 6.30 -4.54 25.64
C LEU A 104 7.53 -5.48 25.81
N GLY A 105 8.49 -5.47 24.89
CA GLY A 105 9.70 -6.30 24.95
C GLY A 105 9.50 -7.75 24.51
N ASN A 106 8.32 -8.11 24.01
CA ASN A 106 8.04 -9.41 23.40
C ASN A 106 8.82 -9.53 22.09
N LYS A 107 9.40 -10.71 21.81
CA LYS A 107 10.26 -10.99 20.65
C LYS A 107 9.70 -12.14 19.82
#